data_AF-A0A966LM96-F1
#
_entry.id   AF-A0A966LM96-F1
#
_cell.length_a   1.000
_cell.length_b   1.000
_cell.length_c   1.000
_cell.angle_alpha   90.00
_cell.angle_beta   90.00
_cell.angle_gamma   90.00
#
_symmetry.space_group_name_H-M   'P 1'
#
loop_
_entity.id
_entity.type
_entity.pdbx_description
1 polymer ?
#
loop_
_entity_poly.entity_id
_entity_poly.type
_entity_poly.pdbx_seq_one_letter_code
_entity_poly.pdbx_strand_id
1 'polypeptide(L)'
;MTQLQLIQGKFQTAEALDLISQLVNVKIKYHEDKIRGSEQEEDIKMRENRIKQLQKELAELRNRITADAPMVSIASGIHIN
;
A
#
# COMPACT_ATOMS: atom_id res chain seq x y z
N MET A 1 4.07 -17.39 18.23
CA MET A 1 3.42 -17.08 16.94
C MET A 1 2.36 -16.04 17.20
N THR A 2 2.59 -14.79 16.79
CA THR A 2 1.61 -13.70 16.95
C THR A 2 1.06 -13.35 15.58
N GLN A 3 -0.27 -13.43 15.44
CA GLN A 3 -0.98 -13.10 14.20
C GLN A 3 -1.95 -11.95 14.47
N LEU A 4 -1.92 -10.94 13.61
CA LEU A 4 -2.88 -9.85 13.62
C LEU A 4 -3.58 -9.78 12.26
N GLN A 5 -4.90 -10.02 12.24
CA GLN A 5 -5.71 -9.78 11.06
C GLN A 5 -5.96 -8.27 10.92
N LEU A 6 -5.65 -7.70 9.76
CA LEU A 6 -5.87 -6.28 9.50
C LEU A 6 -7.16 -6.05 8.71
N ILE A 7 -7.35 -6.80 7.62
CA ILE A 7 -8.52 -6.67 6.75
C ILE A 7 -8.98 -8.07 6.34
N GLN A 8 -10.28 -8.33 6.43
CA GLN A 8 -10.90 -9.53 5.89
C GLN A 8 -12.33 -9.19 5.45
N GLY A 9 -12.61 -9.24 4.15
CA GLY A 9 -13.97 -8.97 3.69
C GLY A 9 -14.11 -8.80 2.19
N LYS A 10 -15.36 -8.55 1.78
CA LYS A 10 -15.72 -8.12 0.43
C LYS A 10 -16.23 -6.68 0.51
N PHE A 11 -15.68 -5.83 -0.31
CA PHE A 11 -15.94 -4.39 -0.32
C PHE A 11 -16.45 -3.98 -1.68
N GLN A 12 -17.28 -2.93 -1.74
CA GLN A 12 -17.57 -2.32 -3.04
C GLN A 12 -16.27 -1.77 -3.64
N THR A 13 -16.17 -1.74 -4.97
CA THR A 13 -14.92 -1.33 -5.64
C THR A 13 -14.42 0.03 -5.19
N ALA A 14 -15.31 1.00 -4.96
CA ALA A 14 -14.94 2.31 -4.42
C ALA A 14 -14.35 2.23 -3.00
N GLU A 15 -14.98 1.48 -2.10
CA GLU A 15 -14.49 1.27 -0.72
C GLU A 15 -13.18 0.49 -0.71
N ALA A 16 -13.05 -0.52 -1.57
CA ALA A 16 -11.83 -1.30 -1.75
C ALA A 16 -10.67 -0.40 -2.21
N LEU A 17 -10.91 0.44 -3.22
CA LEU A 17 -9.93 1.41 -3.71
C LEU A 17 -9.48 2.35 -2.62
N ASP A 18 -10.42 2.90 -1.86
CA ASP A 18 -10.11 3.83 -0.78
C ASP A 18 -9.28 3.15 0.31
N LEU A 19 -9.71 1.99 0.80
CA LEU A 19 -9.02 1.23 1.84
C LEU A 19 -7.58 0.85 1.41
N ILE A 20 -7.40 0.37 0.18
CA ILE A 20 -6.08 0.02 -0.34
C ILE A 20 -5.21 1.26 -0.53
N SER A 21 -5.78 2.36 -1.01
CA SER A 21 -5.07 3.63 -1.16
C SER A 21 -4.55 4.13 0.19
N GLN A 22 -5.37 4.07 1.24
CA GLN A 22 -4.96 4.44 2.60
C GLN A 22 -3.80 3.57 3.09
N LEU A 23 -3.83 2.25 2.88
CA LEU A 23 -2.74 1.35 3.26
C LEU A 23 -1.43 1.61 2.50
N VAL A 24 -1.52 1.88 1.19
CA VAL A 24 -0.34 2.24 0.38
C VAL A 24 0.24 3.58 0.87
N ASN A 25 -0.62 4.55 1.20
CA ASN A 25 -0.19 5.84 1.73
C ASN A 25 0.54 5.71 3.09
N VAL A 26 0.17 4.75 3.94
CA VAL A 26 0.93 4.45 5.17
C VAL A 26 2.38 4.03 4.82
N LYS A 27 2.57 3.19 3.80
CA LYS A 27 3.92 2.80 3.35
C LYS A 27 4.69 3.97 2.74
N ILE A 28 4.04 4.79 1.92
CA ILE A 28 4.65 5.99 1.33
C ILE A 28 5.12 6.93 2.44
N LYS A 29 4.24 7.26 3.39
CA LYS A 29 4.57 8.13 4.53
C LYS A 29 5.75 7.59 5.34
N TYR A 30 5.81 6.28 5.58
CA TYR A 30 6.96 5.66 6.24
C TYR A 30 8.29 5.92 5.50
N HIS A 31 8.29 5.85 4.15
CA HIS A 31 9.47 6.18 3.37
C HIS A 31 9.80 7.69 3.39
N GLU A 32 8.79 8.56 3.30
CA GLU A 32 8.96 10.01 3.40
C GLU A 32 9.57 10.42 4.75
N ASP A 33 9.07 9.86 5.86
CA ASP A 33 9.59 10.14 7.19
C ASP A 33 11.05 9.69 7.34
N LYS A 34 11.44 8.57 6.70
CA LYS A 34 12.83 8.11 6.68
C LYS A 34 13.73 8.97 5.79
N ILE A 35 13.22 9.52 4.68
CA ILE A 35 13.96 10.47 3.84
C ILE A 35 14.24 11.75 4.63
N ARG A 36 13.23 12.30 5.34
CA ARG A 36 13.38 13.54 6.13
C ARG A 36 14.47 13.47 7.19
N GLY A 37 14.74 12.28 7.72
CA GLY A 37 15.78 12.05 8.73
C GLY A 37 17.10 11.51 8.18
N SER A 38 17.28 11.41 6.85
CA SER A 38 18.47 10.81 6.24
C SER A 38 19.39 11.87 5.64
N GLU A 39 20.70 11.72 5.85
CA GLU A 39 21.74 12.49 5.17
C GLU A 39 22.43 11.67 4.06
N GLN A 40 22.15 10.37 3.98
CA GLN A 40 22.75 9.48 2.99
C GLN A 40 21.96 9.52 1.68
N GLU A 41 22.58 10.04 0.62
CA GLU A 41 21.95 10.23 -0.69
C GLU A 41 21.47 8.91 -1.32
N GLU A 42 22.23 7.83 -1.15
CA GLU A 42 21.86 6.51 -1.68
C GLU A 42 20.57 5.98 -1.04
N ASP A 43 20.44 6.13 0.29
CA ASP A 43 19.24 5.76 1.03
C ASP A 43 18.04 6.59 0.61
N ILE A 44 18.24 7.90 0.38
CA ILE A 44 17.20 8.80 -0.13
C ILE A 44 16.72 8.31 -1.49
N LYS A 45 17.63 8.08 -2.44
CA LYS A 45 17.29 7.61 -3.80
C LYS A 45 16.57 6.28 -3.78
N MET A 46 17.03 5.32 -2.96
CA MET A 46 16.36 4.03 -2.80
C MET A 46 14.91 4.21 -2.32
N ARG A 47 14.69 5.07 -1.33
CA ARG A 47 13.34 5.31 -0.78
C ARG A 47 12.44 6.07 -1.74
N GLU A 48 12.95 7.07 -2.45
CA GLU A 48 12.20 7.76 -3.50
C GLU A 48 11.78 6.80 -4.62
N ASN A 49 12.67 5.92 -5.05
CA ASN A 49 12.34 4.88 -6.04
C ASN A 49 11.25 3.95 -5.51
N ARG A 50 11.29 3.59 -4.22
CA ARG A 50 10.23 2.78 -3.61
C ARG A 50 8.89 3.51 -3.56
N ILE A 51 8.88 4.81 -3.25
CA ILE A 51 7.65 5.64 -3.28
C ILE A 51 7.07 5.65 -4.69
N LYS A 52 7.89 5.92 -5.72
CA LYS A 52 7.44 5.93 -7.13
C LYS A 52 6.86 4.57 -7.54
N GLN A 53 7.48 3.47 -7.10
CA GLN A 53 6.97 2.14 -7.36
C GLN A 53 5.62 1.89 -6.69
N LEU A 54 5.45 2.26 -5.42
CA LEU A 54 4.18 2.12 -4.70
C LEU A 54 3.05 2.92 -5.37
N GLN A 55 3.34 4.13 -5.84
CA GLN A 55 2.39 4.96 -6.59
C GLN A 55 1.98 4.30 -7.93
N LYS A 56 2.95 3.72 -8.64
CA LYS A 56 2.69 2.97 -9.88
C LYS A 56 1.84 1.72 -9.63
N GLU A 57 2.20 0.91 -8.64
CA GLU A 57 1.45 -0.29 -8.24
C GLU A 57 0.00 0.05 -7.88
N LEU A 58 -0.23 1.16 -7.15
CA LEU A 58 -1.58 1.63 -6.81
C LEU A 58 -2.37 2.07 -8.05
N ALA A 59 -1.74 2.79 -8.99
CA ALA A 59 -2.38 3.22 -10.22
C ALA A 59 -2.77 2.02 -11.13
N GLU A 60 -1.87 1.05 -11.26
CA GLU A 60 -2.13 -0.20 -12.00
C GLU A 60 -3.25 -1.01 -11.37
N LEU A 61 -3.25 -1.15 -10.04
CA LEU A 61 -4.32 -1.82 -9.31
C LEU A 61 -5.66 -1.10 -9.53
N ARG A 62 -5.67 0.23 -9.45
CA ARG A 62 -6.87 1.02 -9.67
C ARG A 62 -7.48 0.73 -11.04
N ASN A 63 -6.67 0.75 -12.09
CA ASN A 63 -7.12 0.46 -13.46
C ASN A 63 -7.67 -0.96 -13.59
N ARG A 64 -7.04 -1.95 -12.93
CA ARG A 64 -7.49 -3.35 -12.97
C ARG A 64 -8.83 -3.54 -12.29
N ILE A 65 -9.04 -2.98 -11.10
CA ILE A 65 -10.26 -3.26 -10.33
C ILE A 65 -11.47 -2.44 -10.79
N THR A 66 -11.25 -1.31 -11.46
CA THR A 66 -12.34 -0.54 -12.10
C THR A 66 -12.89 -1.20 -13.36
N ALA A 67 -12.17 -2.15 -13.97
CA ALA A 67 -12.56 -2.76 -15.24
C ALA A 67 -13.50 -3.98 -15.10
N ASP A 68 -13.43 -4.73 -13.98
CA ASP A 68 -13.87 -6.13 -13.99
C ASP A 68 -14.80 -6.59 -12.85
N ALA A 69 -15.02 -5.82 -11.77
CA ALA A 69 -15.84 -6.31 -10.66
C ALA A 69 -16.59 -5.22 -9.87
N PRO A 70 -17.86 -5.46 -9.44
CA PRO A 70 -18.59 -4.57 -8.53
C PRO A 70 -18.16 -4.72 -7.07
N MET A 71 -17.53 -5.85 -6.72
CA MET A 71 -17.02 -6.13 -5.38
C MET A 71 -15.61 -6.72 -5.45
N VAL A 72 -14.78 -6.33 -4.50
CA VAL A 72 -13.39 -6.78 -4.37
C VAL A 72 -13.21 -7.49 -3.03
N SER A 73 -12.62 -8.68 -3.06
CA SER A 73 -12.25 -9.41 -1.85
C SER A 73 -10.86 -8.99 -1.39
N ILE A 74 -10.71 -8.58 -0.13
CA ILE A 74 -9.44 -8.17 0.46
C ILE A 74 -9.18 -9.01 1.70
N ALA A 75 -7.98 -9.57 1.79
CA ALA A 75 -7.46 -10.29 2.95
C ALA A 75 -6.02 -9.83 3.23
N SER A 76 -5.74 -9.39 4.45
CA SER A 76 -4.40 -8.97 4.88
C SER A 76 -4.17 -9.19 6.38
N GLY A 77 -2.93 -9.54 6.75
CA GLY A 77 -2.54 -9.75 8.14
C GLY A 77 -1.03 -9.71 8.36
N ILE A 78 -0.62 -9.53 9.61
CA ILE A 78 0.77 -9.52 10.06
C ILE A 78 1.06 -10.86 10.75
N HIS A 79 2.17 -11.48 10.39
CA HIS A 79 2.67 -12.71 11.00
C HIS A 79 4.08 -12.44 11.54
N ILE A 80 4.28 -12.65 12.84
CA ILE A 80 5.59 -12.55 13.51
C ILE A 80 5.98 -13.94 13.99
N ASN A 81 7.10 -14.42 13.43
CA ASN A 81 7.75 -15.68 13.78
C ASN A 81 8.68 -15.50 14.97
#